data_AF-A0A5J4KT52-F1
#
_entry.id   AF-A0A5J4KT52-F1
#
_cell.length_a   1.000
_cell.length_b   1.000
_cell.length_c   1.000
_cell.angle_alpha   90.00
_cell.angle_beta   90.00
_cell.angle_gamma   90.00
#
_symmetry.space_group_name_H-M   'P 1'
#
loop_
_entity.id
_entity.type
_entity.pdbx_description
1 polymer ?
#
loop_
_entity_poly.entity_id
_entity_poly.type
_entity_poly.pdbx_seq_one_letter_code
_entity_poly.pdbx_strand_id
1 'polypeptide(L)'
;MAHQDPKQEIINRLTRLLLPRTNKVPAGNLNESEQETKNKTLRFVKERSLPGRKAYIAVFENEQGHEVYFTCYVEQDAKELWQFRGAAGDGIMGGTPGPIMEQAWANLGGGGMPDHFYAGGLVADHDRHIVRVRLISKNGTTVEDQVESGMVLFISAQRVDLPIQAELYDATGTLIYSHKVLS
;
A
#
# COMPACT_ATOMS: atom_id res chain seq x y z
N MET A 1 -9.37 -12.65 -25.63
CA MET A 1 -9.24 -13.35 -24.33
C MET A 1 -9.59 -12.32 -23.26
N ALA A 2 -10.46 -12.65 -22.31
CA ALA A 2 -10.82 -11.70 -21.26
C ALA A 2 -9.59 -11.45 -20.38
N HIS A 3 -9.09 -10.21 -20.36
CA HIS A 3 -8.00 -9.84 -19.46
C HIS A 3 -8.50 -9.98 -18.02
N GLN A 4 -7.80 -10.78 -17.22
CA GLN A 4 -8.04 -10.91 -15.78
C GLN A 4 -7.87 -9.53 -15.12
N ASP A 5 -8.76 -9.16 -14.20
CA ASP A 5 -8.64 -7.92 -13.44
C ASP A 5 -7.61 -8.11 -12.31
N PRO A 6 -6.49 -7.35 -12.29
CA PRO A 6 -5.51 -7.39 -11.20
C PRO A 6 -6.12 -7.13 -9.81
N LYS A 7 -7.17 -6.30 -9.73
CA LYS A 7 -7.86 -6.01 -8.47
C LYS A 7 -8.56 -7.25 -7.91
N GLN A 8 -9.04 -8.14 -8.78
CA GLN A 8 -9.69 -9.38 -8.34
C GLN A 8 -8.72 -10.29 -7.57
N GLU A 9 -7.44 -10.33 -7.94
CA GLU A 9 -6.43 -11.08 -7.19
C GLU A 9 -6.19 -10.52 -5.80
N ILE A 10 -6.24 -9.19 -5.66
CA ILE A 10 -6.12 -8.51 -4.36
C ILE A 10 -7.34 -8.82 -3.51
N ILE A 11 -8.55 -8.69 -4.07
CA ILE A 11 -9.80 -9.04 -3.37
C ILE A 11 -9.74 -10.49 -2.89
N ASN A 12 -9.44 -11.43 -3.81
CA ASN A 12 -9.33 -12.85 -3.48
C ASN A 12 -8.33 -13.12 -2.34
N ARG A 13 -7.23 -12.37 -2.28
CA ARG A 13 -6.22 -12.52 -1.23
C ARG A 13 -6.65 -11.88 0.10
N LEU A 14 -7.12 -10.64 0.08
CA LEU A 14 -7.50 -9.92 1.28
C LEU A 14 -8.73 -10.54 1.94
N THR A 15 -9.73 -10.97 1.17
CA THR A 15 -10.90 -11.68 1.71
C THR A 15 -10.46 -12.95 2.46
N ARG A 16 -9.46 -13.69 1.98
CA ARG A 16 -8.91 -14.86 2.71
C ARG A 16 -8.20 -14.50 4.01
N LEU A 17 -7.59 -13.32 4.11
CA LEU A 17 -6.95 -12.84 5.34
C LEU A 17 -7.97 -12.31 6.36
N LEU A 18 -9.12 -11.83 5.87
CA LEU A 18 -10.22 -11.28 6.68
C LEU A 18 -11.22 -12.33 7.16
N LEU A 19 -11.09 -13.57 6.70
CA LEU A 19 -11.79 -14.69 7.31
C LEU A 19 -11.04 -15.08 8.59
N PRO A 20 -11.71 -15.18 9.75
CA PRO A 20 -11.06 -15.67 10.95
C PRO A 20 -10.46 -17.05 10.66
N ARG A 21 -9.20 -17.28 11.07
CA ARG A 21 -8.65 -18.63 11.22
C ARG A 21 -9.43 -19.31 12.35
N THR A 22 -10.63 -19.79 12.07
CA THR A 22 -11.33 -20.67 13.00
C THR A 22 -10.49 -21.93 13.14
N ASN A 23 -10.02 -22.16 14.37
CA ASN A 23 -9.49 -23.45 14.78
C ASN A 23 -10.50 -24.53 14.38
N LYS A 24 -10.09 -25.46 13.50
CA LYS A 24 -10.75 -26.73 13.18
C LYS A 24 -12.29 -26.68 13.17
N VAL A 25 -12.91 -26.41 12.03
CA VAL A 25 -14.31 -26.79 11.77
C VAL A 25 -14.34 -27.70 10.53
N PRO A 26 -15.07 -28.85 10.56
CA PRO A 26 -15.12 -29.77 9.43
C PRO A 26 -15.79 -29.12 8.21
N ALA A 27 -15.46 -29.62 7.02
CA ALA A 27 -16.03 -29.19 5.74
C ALA A 27 -17.57 -29.10 5.80
N GLY A 28 -18.08 -27.89 5.96
CA GLY A 28 -19.49 -27.56 5.97
C GLY A 28 -19.65 -26.08 5.62
N ASN A 29 -20.18 -25.84 4.43
CA ASN A 29 -20.52 -24.58 3.76
C ASN A 29 -20.27 -23.28 4.55
N LEU A 30 -19.27 -22.53 4.11
CA LEU A 30 -19.08 -21.12 4.45
C LEU A 30 -20.33 -20.34 3.98
N ASN A 31 -20.93 -19.56 4.87
CA ASN A 31 -22.10 -18.73 4.56
C ASN A 31 -21.69 -17.61 3.60
N GLU A 32 -22.23 -17.63 2.38
CA GLU A 32 -21.97 -16.65 1.31
C GLU A 32 -22.29 -15.20 1.73
N SER A 33 -23.19 -15.01 2.70
CA SER A 33 -23.66 -13.70 3.18
C SER A 33 -22.63 -12.88 3.97
N GLU A 34 -21.76 -13.51 4.76
CA GLU A 34 -20.71 -12.81 5.51
C GLU A 34 -19.56 -12.36 4.59
N GLN A 35 -19.25 -13.18 3.60
CA GLN A 35 -18.23 -12.89 2.58
C GLN A 35 -18.69 -11.75 1.65
N GLU A 36 -19.98 -11.70 1.34
CA GLU A 36 -20.60 -10.62 0.57
C GLU A 36 -20.60 -9.28 1.33
N THR A 37 -20.77 -9.30 2.65
CA THR A 37 -20.80 -8.08 3.48
C THR A 37 -19.41 -7.49 3.68
N LYS A 38 -18.39 -8.31 3.95
CA LYS A 38 -16.98 -7.84 4.07
C LYS A 38 -16.41 -7.34 2.74
N ASN A 39 -16.86 -7.87 1.60
CA ASN A 39 -16.48 -7.35 0.28
C ASN A 39 -17.11 -5.98 -0.05
N LYS A 40 -18.18 -5.55 0.63
CA LYS A 40 -18.83 -4.25 0.36
C LYS A 40 -18.02 -3.04 0.82
N THR A 41 -17.09 -3.20 1.77
CA THR A 41 -16.29 -2.08 2.29
C THR A 41 -14.92 -1.94 1.61
N LEU A 42 -14.49 -2.95 0.85
CA LEU A 42 -13.21 -2.92 0.14
C LEU A 42 -13.26 -1.94 -1.02
N ARG A 43 -12.36 -0.96 -0.99
CA ARG A 43 -12.16 0.02 -2.05
C ARG A 43 -10.68 0.23 -2.34
N PHE A 44 -10.38 0.56 -3.57
CA PHE A 44 -9.03 0.94 -3.99
C PHE A 44 -8.95 2.46 -4.04
N VAL A 45 -8.10 3.06 -3.20
CA VAL A 45 -8.01 4.52 -3.07
C VAL A 45 -6.85 5.12 -3.87
N LYS A 46 -5.87 4.30 -4.25
CA LYS A 46 -4.72 4.74 -5.06
C LYS A 46 -4.16 3.60 -5.89
N GLU A 47 -3.65 3.92 -7.08
CA GLU A 47 -3.08 2.97 -8.04
C GLU A 47 -1.79 3.54 -8.66
N ARG A 48 -0.80 2.67 -8.85
CA ARG A 48 0.38 2.92 -9.67
C ARG A 48 0.65 1.70 -10.55
N SER A 49 1.10 1.95 -11.78
CA SER A 49 1.28 0.91 -12.79
C SER A 49 2.63 1.06 -13.50
N LEU A 50 3.24 -0.08 -13.81
CA LEU A 50 4.35 -0.25 -14.75
C LEU A 50 3.98 -1.40 -15.70
N PRO A 51 4.70 -1.60 -16.82
CA PRO A 51 4.53 -2.79 -17.64
C PRO A 51 4.63 -4.07 -16.78
N GLY A 52 3.59 -4.91 -16.85
CA GLY A 52 3.52 -6.16 -16.10
C GLY A 52 3.33 -6.05 -14.58
N ARG A 53 3.26 -4.85 -14.00
CA ARG A 53 3.25 -4.67 -12.54
C ARG A 53 2.30 -3.58 -12.10
N LYS A 54 1.57 -3.81 -11.02
CA LYS A 54 0.71 -2.79 -10.40
C LYS A 54 0.79 -2.83 -8.90
N ALA A 55 0.68 -1.65 -8.31
CA ALA A 55 0.52 -1.48 -6.87
C ALA A 55 -0.77 -0.72 -6.59
N TYR A 56 -1.36 -1.02 -5.45
CA TYR A 56 -2.62 -0.43 -5.01
C TYR A 56 -2.59 -0.14 -3.52
N ILE A 57 -3.33 0.88 -3.09
CA ILE A 57 -3.77 0.98 -1.70
C ILE A 57 -5.22 0.53 -1.66
N ALA A 58 -5.47 -0.59 -0.98
CA ALA A 58 -6.80 -1.09 -0.68
C ALA A 58 -7.18 -0.69 0.74
N VAL A 59 -8.41 -0.22 0.94
CA VAL A 59 -8.98 0.15 2.24
C VAL A 59 -10.24 -0.66 2.45
N PHE A 60 -10.43 -1.18 3.66
CA PHE A 60 -11.65 -1.89 4.05
C PHE A 60 -11.90 -1.72 5.54
N GLU A 61 -13.12 -2.02 5.98
CA GLU A 61 -13.49 -2.01 7.40
C GLU A 61 -13.12 -3.35 8.05
N ASN A 62 -12.37 -3.31 9.15
CA ASN A 62 -12.05 -4.51 9.94
C ASN A 62 -13.19 -4.88 10.89
N GLU A 63 -13.05 -5.99 11.63
CA GLU A 63 -14.09 -6.49 12.54
C GLU A 63 -14.43 -5.54 13.71
N GLN A 64 -13.59 -4.56 13.98
CA GLN A 64 -13.79 -3.53 15.01
C GLN A 64 -14.48 -2.28 14.46
N GLY A 65 -14.85 -2.26 13.17
CA GLY A 65 -15.42 -1.08 12.51
C GLY A 65 -14.37 -0.03 12.13
N HIS A 66 -13.07 -0.33 12.23
CA HIS A 66 -12.01 0.59 11.82
C HIS A 66 -11.68 0.39 10.35
N GLU A 67 -11.58 1.49 9.62
CA GLU A 67 -11.02 1.48 8.27
C GLU A 67 -9.51 1.25 8.34
N VAL A 68 -9.04 0.17 7.72
CA VAL A 68 -7.63 -0.18 7.64
C VAL A 68 -7.17 -0.22 6.18
N TYR A 69 -5.90 0.05 5.94
CA TYR A 69 -5.32 0.02 4.61
C TYR A 69 -4.20 -1.00 4.44
N PHE A 70 -4.06 -1.48 3.21
CA PHE A 70 -2.95 -2.32 2.77
C PHE A 70 -2.38 -1.80 1.45
N THR A 71 -1.06 -1.66 1.40
CA THR A 71 -0.31 -1.51 0.15
C THR A 71 -0.17 -2.89 -0.48
N CYS A 72 -0.84 -3.12 -1.60
CA CYS A 72 -0.91 -4.39 -2.32
C CYS A 72 -0.12 -4.34 -3.63
N TYR A 73 0.54 -5.44 -3.99
CA TYR A 73 1.35 -5.55 -5.19
C TYR A 73 0.99 -6.80 -5.99
N VAL A 74 0.81 -6.62 -7.29
CA VAL A 74 0.48 -7.65 -8.27
C VAL A 74 1.40 -7.56 -9.48
N GLU A 75 1.69 -8.71 -10.09
CA GLU A 75 2.59 -8.83 -11.23
C GLU A 75 2.09 -9.90 -12.20
N GLN A 76 2.22 -9.63 -13.50
CA GLN A 76 1.92 -10.60 -14.54
C GLN A 76 2.98 -11.71 -14.56
N ASP A 77 2.53 -12.95 -14.72
CA ASP A 77 3.42 -14.07 -15.01
C ASP A 77 3.79 -14.15 -16.50
N ALA A 78 4.56 -15.17 -16.89
CA ALA A 78 4.96 -15.40 -18.28
C ALA A 78 3.79 -15.66 -19.25
N LYS A 79 2.59 -15.92 -18.75
CA LYS A 79 1.35 -16.10 -19.52
C LYS A 79 0.48 -14.84 -19.48
N GLU A 80 1.02 -13.72 -19.01
CA GLU A 80 0.34 -12.44 -18.84
C GLU A 80 -0.83 -12.46 -17.84
N LEU A 81 -0.87 -13.47 -16.96
CA LEU A 81 -1.88 -13.60 -15.91
C LEU A 81 -1.43 -12.86 -14.66
N TRP A 82 -2.33 -12.08 -14.07
CA TRP A 82 -2.03 -11.34 -12.86
C TRP A 82 -1.91 -12.26 -11.66
N GLN A 83 -0.88 -12.03 -10.85
CA GLN A 83 -0.60 -12.78 -9.63
C GLN A 83 -0.43 -11.81 -8.47
N PHE A 84 -1.06 -12.10 -7.33
CA PHE A 84 -0.76 -11.43 -6.08
C PHE A 84 0.66 -11.78 -5.61
N ARG A 85 1.50 -10.77 -5.37
CA ARG A 85 2.91 -10.95 -4.99
C ARG A 85 3.21 -10.52 -3.57
N GLY A 86 2.46 -9.57 -3.02
CA GLY A 86 2.67 -9.14 -1.65
C GLY A 86 1.69 -8.07 -1.21
N ALA A 87 1.57 -7.91 0.10
CA ALA A 87 0.98 -6.73 0.71
C ALA A 87 1.76 -6.35 1.97
N ALA A 88 1.70 -5.07 2.32
CA ALA A 88 2.27 -4.53 3.53
C ALA A 88 1.31 -3.51 4.14
N GLY A 89 1.34 -3.41 5.47
CA GLY A 89 0.47 -2.51 6.25
C GLY A 89 -0.60 -3.26 7.03
N ASP A 90 -1.22 -2.51 7.92
CA ASP A 90 -2.38 -2.79 8.75
C ASP A 90 -2.85 -1.48 9.43
N GLY A 91 -2.45 -0.35 8.86
CA GLY A 91 -2.61 0.96 9.47
C GLY A 91 -4.08 1.40 9.44
N ILE A 92 -4.48 2.11 10.48
CA ILE A 92 -5.83 2.67 10.59
C ILE A 92 -5.89 3.99 9.80
N MET A 93 -6.88 4.10 8.91
CA MET A 93 -7.15 5.34 8.17
C MET A 93 -7.54 6.46 9.14
N GLY A 94 -7.06 7.68 8.86
CA GLY A 94 -7.32 8.85 9.71
C GLY A 94 -6.55 8.85 11.04
N GLY A 95 -5.76 7.81 11.33
CA GLY A 95 -4.79 7.85 12.41
C GLY A 95 -3.62 8.77 12.07
N THR A 96 -2.94 9.29 13.09
CA THR A 96 -1.68 10.03 12.94
C THR A 96 -0.52 9.04 13.00
N PRO A 97 0.07 8.64 11.85
CA PRO A 97 1.13 7.65 11.87
C PRO A 97 2.46 8.26 12.32
N GLY A 98 3.35 7.43 12.87
CA GLY A 98 4.70 7.84 13.25
C GLY A 98 4.85 8.14 14.75
N PRO A 99 6.04 8.59 15.17
CA PRO A 99 6.28 8.98 16.56
C PRO A 99 5.39 10.16 16.94
N ILE A 100 5.10 10.32 18.24
CA ILE A 100 4.39 11.49 18.80
C ILE A 100 5.33 12.71 18.71
N MET A 101 5.59 13.19 17.50
CA MET A 101 6.41 14.36 17.20
C MET A 101 5.58 15.31 16.35
N GLU A 102 5.72 16.62 16.57
CA GLU A 102 5.05 17.68 15.80
C GLU A 102 5.69 17.90 14.42
N GLN A 103 6.18 16.82 13.79
CA GLN A 103 6.89 16.84 12.51
C GLN A 103 6.15 16.02 11.47
N ALA A 104 6.16 16.47 10.21
CA ALA A 104 5.60 15.70 9.12
C ALA A 104 6.32 14.36 8.97
N TRP A 105 5.57 13.28 8.72
CA TRP A 105 6.13 11.91 8.73
C TRP A 105 5.49 11.03 7.66
N ALA A 106 6.30 10.29 6.91
CA ALA A 106 5.82 9.28 5.98
C ALA A 106 5.96 7.88 6.60
N ASN A 107 4.85 7.24 6.93
CA ASN A 107 4.84 5.87 7.44
C ASN A 107 4.54 4.89 6.30
N LEU A 108 5.58 4.21 5.82
CA LEU A 108 5.52 3.41 4.60
C LEU A 108 5.73 1.93 4.90
N GLY A 109 4.85 1.10 4.35
CA GLY A 109 5.04 -0.35 4.23
C GLY A 109 5.28 -0.74 2.78
N GLY A 110 6.14 -1.73 2.53
CA GLY A 110 6.50 -2.11 1.17
C GLY A 110 7.27 -3.42 1.09
N GLY A 111 7.65 -3.79 -0.14
CA GLY A 111 8.31 -5.05 -0.43
C GLY A 111 8.84 -5.12 -1.87
N GLY A 112 9.43 -6.26 -2.22
CA GLY A 112 9.91 -6.52 -3.58
C GLY A 112 11.30 -5.95 -3.90
N MET A 113 12.05 -5.42 -2.93
CA MET A 113 13.45 -5.06 -3.16
C MET A 113 14.30 -6.29 -3.51
N PRO A 114 15.32 -6.14 -4.38
CA PRO A 114 15.75 -4.88 -4.98
C PRO A 114 15.05 -4.53 -6.31
N ASP A 115 14.45 -5.48 -7.04
CA ASP A 115 14.08 -5.26 -8.46
C ASP A 115 12.57 -5.07 -8.73
N HIS A 116 11.72 -5.37 -7.73
CA HIS A 116 10.26 -5.30 -7.80
C HIS A 116 9.70 -4.35 -6.74
N PHE A 117 10.45 -3.28 -6.43
CA PHE A 117 10.12 -2.36 -5.35
C PHE A 117 8.71 -1.79 -5.48
N TYR A 118 7.95 -1.90 -4.38
CA TYR A 118 6.74 -1.15 -4.12
C TYR A 118 6.73 -0.70 -2.65
N ALA A 119 6.13 0.47 -2.39
CA ALA A 119 5.90 0.95 -1.03
C ALA A 119 4.71 1.91 -1.02
N GLY A 120 4.04 2.04 0.11
CA GLY A 120 2.95 2.99 0.26
C GLY A 120 2.47 3.08 1.69
N GLY A 121 1.72 4.14 1.98
CA GLY A 121 1.16 4.37 3.31
C GLY A 121 0.77 5.81 3.56
N LEU A 122 0.54 6.11 4.82
CA LEU A 122 0.04 7.41 5.29
C LEU A 122 1.17 8.43 5.45
N VAL A 123 0.83 9.68 5.18
CA VAL A 123 1.64 10.87 5.48
C VAL A 123 0.95 11.64 6.60
N ALA A 124 1.60 11.72 7.76
CA ALA A 124 1.22 12.65 8.81
C ALA A 124 1.65 14.06 8.40
N ASP A 125 0.69 14.95 8.16
CA ASP A 125 0.95 16.29 7.65
C ASP A 125 1.37 17.28 8.75
N HIS A 126 0.68 17.28 9.89
CA HIS A 126 0.86 18.24 10.98
C HIS A 126 0.80 19.72 10.54
N ASP A 127 -0.20 20.06 9.71
CA ASP A 127 -0.44 21.40 9.17
C ASP A 127 0.77 21.97 8.39
N ARG A 128 1.57 21.08 7.80
CA ARG A 128 2.72 21.45 6.95
C ARG A 128 2.39 21.49 5.47
N HIS A 129 1.18 21.08 5.08
CA HIS A 129 0.70 21.08 3.70
C HIS A 129 1.64 20.32 2.75
N ILE A 130 2.08 19.13 3.17
CA ILE A 130 2.86 18.20 2.37
C ILE A 130 2.00 17.73 1.20
N VAL A 131 2.49 17.98 -0.01
CA VAL A 131 1.82 17.56 -1.25
C VAL A 131 2.60 16.49 -1.99
N ARG A 132 3.90 16.32 -1.71
CA ARG A 132 4.76 15.41 -2.46
C ARG A 132 5.76 14.72 -1.55
N VAL A 133 5.99 13.44 -1.81
CA VAL A 133 7.02 12.64 -1.15
C VAL A 133 7.96 12.07 -2.20
N ARG A 134 9.26 12.22 -1.99
CA ARG A 134 10.32 11.59 -2.79
C ARG A 134 11.02 10.54 -1.95
N LEU A 135 11.18 9.35 -2.51
CA LEU A 135 12.04 8.31 -1.98
C LEU A 135 13.39 8.34 -2.69
N ILE A 136 14.46 8.25 -1.91
CA ILE A 136 15.84 8.16 -2.38
C ILE A 136 16.48 6.92 -1.77
N SER A 137 16.86 6.00 -2.64
CA SER A 137 17.54 4.76 -2.27
C SER A 137 19.05 4.94 -2.13
N LYS A 138 19.74 3.97 -1.51
CA LYS A 138 21.21 4.01 -1.33
C LYS A 138 21.97 4.09 -2.65
N ASN A 139 21.47 3.47 -3.71
CA ASN A 139 22.06 3.51 -5.05
C ASN A 139 21.65 4.74 -5.86
N GLY A 140 20.94 5.70 -5.26
CA GLY A 140 20.55 6.96 -5.89
C GLY A 140 19.30 6.89 -6.76
N THR A 141 18.65 5.72 -6.88
CA THR A 141 17.33 5.63 -7.53
C THR A 141 16.31 6.44 -6.75
N THR A 142 15.58 7.29 -7.47
CA THR A 142 14.55 8.17 -6.91
C THR A 142 13.17 7.82 -7.47
N VAL A 143 12.17 7.78 -6.59
CA VAL A 143 10.76 7.59 -6.98
C VAL A 143 9.92 8.62 -6.22
N GLU A 144 8.95 9.23 -6.87
CA GLU A 144 8.13 10.28 -6.29
C GLU A 144 6.65 9.98 -6.40
N ASP A 145 5.89 10.54 -5.47
CA ASP A 145 4.45 10.51 -5.52
C ASP A 145 3.81 11.74 -4.87
N GLN A 146 2.61 12.07 -5.33
CA GLN A 146 1.78 13.13 -4.74
C GLN A 146 0.92 12.56 -3.62
N VAL A 147 0.81 13.30 -2.52
CA VAL A 147 -0.06 13.00 -1.39
C VAL A 147 -1.51 13.21 -1.84
N GLU A 148 -2.28 12.12 -1.88
CA GLU A 148 -3.70 12.15 -2.20
C GLU A 148 -4.45 11.51 -1.04
N SER A 149 -5.39 12.24 -0.44
CA SER A 149 -6.12 11.77 0.76
C SER A 149 -5.18 11.29 1.90
N GLY A 150 -4.05 11.99 2.08
CA GLY A 150 -3.03 11.65 3.09
C GLY A 150 -2.18 10.42 2.75
N MET A 151 -2.26 9.90 1.52
CA MET A 151 -1.59 8.65 1.11
C MET A 151 -0.61 8.86 -0.04
N VAL A 152 0.46 8.06 -0.03
CA VAL A 152 1.42 7.93 -1.13
C VAL A 152 1.63 6.46 -1.49
N LEU A 153 1.95 6.21 -2.75
CA LEU A 153 2.16 4.89 -3.34
C LEU A 153 3.26 4.96 -4.41
N PHE A 154 4.25 4.08 -4.27
CA PHE A 154 5.45 4.02 -5.08
C PHE A 154 5.58 2.64 -5.70
N ILE A 155 6.08 2.62 -6.94
CA ILE A 155 6.56 1.43 -7.63
C ILE A 155 7.79 1.84 -8.47
N SER A 156 8.83 1.00 -8.53
CA SER A 156 10.05 1.30 -9.31
C SER A 156 10.31 0.25 -10.38
N ALA A 157 10.68 0.72 -11.58
CA ALA A 157 11.29 -0.12 -12.60
C ALA A 157 12.80 -0.32 -12.40
N GLN A 158 13.43 0.58 -11.66
CA GLN A 158 14.85 0.56 -11.35
C GLN A 158 15.09 -0.19 -10.05
N ARG A 159 16.29 -0.77 -9.94
CA ARG A 159 16.80 -1.37 -8.71
C ARG A 159 16.74 -0.36 -7.55
N VAL A 160 16.23 -0.80 -6.40
CA VAL A 160 16.17 0.00 -5.17
C VAL A 160 16.97 -0.71 -4.07
N ASP A 161 18.09 -0.12 -3.67
CA ASP A 161 18.91 -0.62 -2.57
C ASP A 161 18.58 0.11 -1.25
N LEU A 162 18.54 -0.65 -0.16
CA LEU A 162 18.37 -0.12 1.20
C LEU A 162 19.65 0.54 1.72
N PRO A 163 19.55 1.54 2.63
CA PRO A 163 18.30 2.11 3.15
C PRO A 163 17.63 3.08 2.17
N ILE A 164 16.36 3.38 2.41
CA ILE A 164 15.58 4.39 1.69
C ILE A 164 15.31 5.58 2.63
N GLN A 165 15.57 6.78 2.12
CA GLN A 165 15.20 8.05 2.73
C GLN A 165 13.93 8.58 2.06
N ALA A 166 12.99 9.08 2.85
CA ALA A 166 11.87 9.88 2.38
C ALA A 166 12.17 11.37 2.58
N GLU A 167 11.78 12.17 1.60
CA GLU A 167 11.79 13.63 1.62
C GLU A 167 10.36 14.12 1.38
N LEU A 168 9.86 15.00 2.25
CA LEU A 168 8.49 15.50 2.25
C LEU A 168 8.51 16.98 1.83
N TYR A 169 7.70 17.33 0.84
CA TYR A 169 7.70 18.63 0.19
C TYR A 169 6.33 19.29 0.22
N ASP A 170 6.34 20.62 0.36
CA ASP A 170 5.15 21.45 0.20
C ASP A 170 4.86 21.78 -1.28
N ALA A 171 3.77 22.53 -1.51
CA ALA A 171 3.33 22.94 -2.84
C ALA A 171 4.30 23.90 -3.58
N THR A 172 5.21 24.56 -2.86
CA THR A 172 6.25 25.42 -3.45
C THR A 172 7.48 24.62 -3.88
N GLY A 173 7.54 23.33 -3.52
CA GLY A 173 8.70 22.48 -3.73
C GLY A 173 9.76 22.62 -2.62
N THR A 174 9.42 23.28 -1.51
CA THR A 174 10.31 23.40 -0.35
C THR A 174 10.35 22.08 0.40
N LEU A 175 11.55 21.61 0.73
CA LEU A 175 11.75 20.45 1.58
C LEU A 175 11.36 20.80 3.01
N ILE A 176 10.32 20.13 3.53
CA ILE A 176 9.85 20.34 4.90
C ILE A 176 10.60 19.42 5.87
N TYR A 177 10.76 18.16 5.51
CA TYR A 177 11.38 17.16 6.38
C TYR A 177 11.97 15.99 5.59
N SER A 178 12.92 15.27 6.20
CA SER A 178 13.46 14.03 5.64
C SER A 178 13.83 13.04 6.73
N HIS A 179 13.60 11.75 6.47
CA HIS A 179 13.92 10.68 7.40
C HIS A 179 14.09 9.33 6.70
N LYS A 180 14.72 8.37 7.37
CA LYS A 180 14.81 6.99 6.88
C LYS A 180 13.44 6.30 7.05
N VAL A 181 13.00 5.57 6.02
CA VAL A 181 11.70 4.88 6.00
C VAL A 181 11.80 3.36 5.90
N LEU A 182 12.84 2.83 5.25
CA LEU A 182 13.11 1.40 5.13
C LEU A 182 14.62 1.17 5.23
N SER A 183 15.04 0.14 5.98
CA SER A 183 16.43 -0.12 6.32
C SER A 183 16.81 -1.57 6.14
#